data_AF-A0A1Z4KN50-F1
#
_entry.id   AF-A0A1Z4KN50-F1
#
_cell.length_a   1.000
_cell.length_b   1.000
_cell.length_c   1.000
_cell.angle_alpha   90.00
_cell.angle_beta   90.00
_cell.angle_gamma   90.00
#
_symmetry.space_group_name_H-M   'P 1'
#
loop_
_entity.id
_entity.type
_entity.pdbx_description
1 polymer ?
#
loop_
_entity_poly.entity_id
_entity_poly.type
_entity_poly.pdbx_seq_one_letter_code
_entity_poly.pdbx_strand_id
1 'polypeptide(L)'
;MGRAIERIEQDIAALQEAIQAIASELHSAYASYLGALGQALGKQLILASYHLCTQGYPENFLKLSLNQRQQLQQGIRKLGKQAAEKLLVQLMSQEIEGDEEDEGDAEVGEEEELTSAAEVAQVYVLDISNPVVLAKWQQYIEEETQRTLRKVSHETNVLLQKAQVLPQKLPEPILEAAAAASEASGEMMPGPPNLLNLVIEIENEQDEEESSLTQITTVNLRLGEIEFADPTLSSSRKQIRHILGKLNQLGREYQKKQRERSIAEAEAAWRSSWYED
;
A
#
# COMPACT_ATOMS: atom_id res chain seq x y z
N MET A 1 -18.99 -37.67 -22.19
CA MET A 1 -18.75 -36.44 -21.42
C MET A 1 -17.28 -36.17 -21.13
N GLY A 2 -16.39 -37.18 -21.02
CA GLY A 2 -14.94 -36.96 -20.87
C GLY A 2 -14.32 -35.98 -21.89
N ARG A 3 -14.61 -36.14 -23.18
CA ARG A 3 -14.14 -35.19 -24.23
C ARG A 3 -14.61 -33.73 -24.07
N ALA A 4 -15.70 -33.49 -23.33
CA ALA A 4 -16.16 -32.12 -23.06
C ALA A 4 -15.40 -31.49 -21.90
N ILE A 5 -15.11 -32.28 -20.85
CA ILE A 5 -14.28 -31.87 -19.72
C ILE A 5 -12.83 -31.62 -20.17
N GLU A 6 -12.25 -32.53 -20.96
CA GLU A 6 -10.89 -32.38 -21.52
C GLU A 6 -10.72 -31.07 -22.32
N ARG A 7 -11.75 -30.66 -23.08
CA ARG A 7 -11.73 -29.39 -23.82
C ARG A 7 -11.80 -28.18 -22.90
N ILE A 8 -12.63 -28.24 -21.85
CA ILE A 8 -12.72 -27.17 -20.85
C ILE A 8 -11.39 -27.04 -20.10
N GLU A 9 -10.74 -28.16 -19.77
CA GLU A 9 -9.41 -28.16 -19.13
C GLU A 9 -8.34 -27.55 -20.05
N GLN A 10 -8.36 -27.84 -21.36
CA GLN A 10 -7.47 -27.20 -22.33
C GLN A 10 -7.70 -25.69 -22.41
N ASP A 11 -8.96 -25.23 -22.42
CA ASP A 11 -9.29 -23.80 -22.38
C ASP A 11 -8.77 -23.13 -21.10
N ILE A 12 -8.93 -23.79 -19.94
CA ILE A 12 -8.43 -23.31 -18.65
C ILE A 12 -6.90 -23.20 -18.67
N ALA A 13 -6.20 -24.21 -19.19
CA ALA A 13 -4.75 -24.19 -19.29
C ALA A 13 -4.23 -23.04 -20.17
N ALA A 14 -4.89 -22.80 -21.31
CA ALA A 14 -4.56 -21.66 -22.18
C ALA A 14 -4.78 -20.31 -21.49
N LEU A 15 -5.86 -20.18 -20.69
CA LEU A 15 -6.11 -18.99 -19.88
C LEU A 15 -5.05 -18.80 -18.79
N GLN A 16 -4.60 -19.87 -18.13
CA GLN A 16 -3.54 -19.82 -17.13
C GLN A 16 -2.21 -19.34 -17.74
N GLU A 17 -1.85 -19.83 -18.91
CA GLU A 17 -0.63 -19.40 -19.62
C GLU A 17 -0.69 -17.91 -19.99
N ALA A 18 -1.85 -17.44 -20.46
CA ALA A 18 -2.08 -16.02 -20.73
C ALA A 18 -2.03 -15.15 -19.46
N ILE A 19 -2.57 -15.64 -18.34
CA ILE A 19 -2.51 -14.97 -17.03
C ILE A 19 -1.06 -14.90 -16.53
N GLN A 20 -0.26 -15.95 -16.71
CA GLN A 20 1.15 -15.95 -16.33
C GLN A 20 1.98 -14.94 -17.14
N ALA A 21 1.66 -14.76 -18.42
CA ALA A 21 2.25 -13.71 -19.24
C ALA A 21 1.87 -12.31 -18.71
N ILE A 22 0.61 -12.10 -18.33
CA ILE A 22 0.15 -10.85 -17.68
C ILE A 22 0.87 -10.63 -16.35
N ALA A 23 1.06 -11.67 -15.53
CA ALA A 23 1.76 -11.57 -14.25
C ALA A 23 3.19 -11.05 -14.44
N SER A 24 3.89 -11.55 -15.47
CA SER A 24 5.24 -11.11 -15.81
C SER A 24 5.26 -9.65 -16.31
N GLU A 25 4.29 -9.27 -17.16
CA GLU A 25 4.11 -7.89 -17.64
C GLU A 25 3.85 -6.93 -16.47
N LEU A 26 2.97 -7.33 -15.54
CA LEU A 26 2.57 -6.56 -14.37
C LEU A 26 3.72 -6.37 -13.39
N HIS A 27 4.47 -7.44 -13.10
CA HIS A 27 5.65 -7.37 -12.23
C HIS A 27 6.71 -6.41 -12.79
N SER A 28 7.00 -6.48 -14.10
CA SER A 28 7.93 -5.56 -14.76
C SER A 28 7.45 -4.10 -14.72
N ALA A 29 6.14 -3.89 -14.91
CA ALA A 29 5.53 -2.57 -14.81
C ALA A 29 5.65 -1.99 -13.39
N TYR A 30 5.39 -2.79 -12.35
CA TYR A 30 5.58 -2.38 -10.95
C TYR A 30 7.05 -2.13 -10.61
N ALA A 31 8.00 -2.95 -11.09
CA ALA A 31 9.43 -2.71 -10.88
C ALA A 31 9.86 -1.34 -11.42
N SER A 32 9.42 -1.03 -12.65
CA SER A 32 9.70 0.26 -13.29
C SER A 32 9.04 1.43 -12.55
N TYR A 33 7.77 1.25 -12.17
CA TYR A 33 7.01 2.25 -11.43
C TYR A 33 7.61 2.54 -10.05
N LEU A 34 7.93 1.52 -9.25
CA LEU A 34 8.49 1.67 -7.90
C LEU A 34 9.90 2.27 -7.95
N GLY A 35 10.69 1.92 -8.97
CA GLY A 35 11.98 2.55 -9.23
C GLY A 35 11.87 4.06 -9.52
N ALA A 36 10.92 4.45 -10.37
CA ALA A 36 10.63 5.86 -10.63
C ALA A 36 10.05 6.56 -9.38
N LEU A 37 9.19 5.86 -8.62
CA LEU A 37 8.55 6.40 -7.43
C LEU A 37 9.57 6.69 -6.35
N GLY A 38 10.55 5.80 -6.13
CA GLY A 38 11.64 6.03 -5.19
C GLY A 38 12.46 7.30 -5.52
N GLN A 39 12.71 7.57 -6.81
CA GLN A 39 13.40 8.79 -7.23
C GLN A 39 12.56 10.05 -7.00
N ALA A 40 11.28 10.00 -7.35
CA ALA A 40 10.36 11.11 -7.14
C ALA A 40 10.14 11.40 -5.65
N LEU A 41 9.96 10.34 -4.85
CA LEU A 41 9.81 10.38 -3.41
C LEU A 41 10.96 11.14 -2.74
N GLY A 42 12.22 10.81 -3.07
CA GLY A 42 13.37 11.51 -2.50
C GLY A 42 13.37 13.01 -2.80
N LYS A 43 12.99 13.41 -4.02
CA LYS A 43 12.89 14.82 -4.42
C LYS A 43 11.75 15.53 -3.69
N GLN A 44 10.58 14.90 -3.63
CA GLN A 44 9.39 15.44 -2.99
C GLN A 44 9.56 15.56 -1.47
N LEU A 45 10.23 14.60 -0.83
CA LEU A 45 10.55 14.67 0.59
C LEU A 45 11.47 15.85 0.92
N ILE A 46 12.49 16.09 0.09
CA ILE A 46 13.37 17.26 0.24
C ILE A 46 12.57 18.56 0.07
N LEU A 47 11.71 18.63 -0.95
CA LEU A 47 10.90 19.82 -1.24
C LEU A 47 9.91 20.12 -0.12
N ALA A 48 9.19 19.11 0.36
CA ALA A 48 8.27 19.23 1.49
C ALA A 48 9.00 19.71 2.75
N SER A 49 10.14 19.08 3.07
CA SER A 49 10.95 19.47 4.22
C SER A 49 11.50 20.89 4.08
N TYR A 50 11.88 21.30 2.87
CA TYR A 50 12.31 22.67 2.59
C TYR A 50 11.18 23.66 2.84
N HIS A 51 9.99 23.43 2.31
CA HIS A 51 8.83 24.29 2.54
C HIS A 51 8.46 24.35 4.02
N LEU A 52 8.45 23.21 4.72
CA LEU A 52 8.18 23.18 6.15
C LEU A 52 9.21 24.00 6.94
N CYS A 53 10.50 23.86 6.65
CA CYS A 53 11.55 24.58 7.37
C CYS A 53 11.59 26.08 7.04
N THR A 54 11.19 26.49 5.84
CA THR A 54 11.32 27.89 5.37
C THR A 54 10.03 28.70 5.45
N GLN A 55 8.87 28.04 5.40
CA GLN A 55 7.55 28.68 5.41
C GLN A 55 6.76 28.30 6.67
N GLY A 56 6.85 27.05 7.13
CA GLY A 56 6.18 26.60 8.36
C GLY A 56 6.90 27.06 9.63
N TYR A 57 8.21 26.78 9.74
CA TYR A 57 8.99 27.02 10.96
C TYR A 57 10.35 27.72 10.71
N PRO A 58 10.36 28.88 10.01
CA PRO A 58 11.60 29.58 9.68
C PRO A 58 12.43 29.95 10.90
N GLU A 59 11.80 30.46 11.96
CA GLU A 59 12.50 30.88 13.18
C GLU A 59 13.19 29.70 13.89
N ASN A 60 12.54 28.54 13.96
CA ASN A 60 13.12 27.35 14.58
C ASN A 60 14.30 26.83 13.75
N PHE A 61 14.16 26.82 12.43
CA PHE A 61 15.25 26.42 11.53
C PHE A 61 16.45 27.39 11.59
N LEU A 62 16.22 28.69 11.73
CA LEU A 62 17.28 29.70 11.87
C LEU A 62 18.03 29.59 13.20
N LYS A 63 17.40 29.11 14.27
CA LYS A 63 18.09 28.83 15.55
C LYS A 63 19.10 27.68 15.46
N LEU A 64 18.98 26.81 14.47
CA LEU A 64 19.93 25.71 14.27
C LEU A 64 21.30 26.22 13.85
N SER A 65 22.36 25.62 14.41
CA SER A 65 23.73 25.79 13.94
C SER A 65 23.91 25.22 12.53
N LEU A 66 24.97 25.65 11.83
CA LEU A 66 25.30 25.13 10.50
C LEU A 66 25.42 23.59 10.50
N ASN A 67 26.05 23.00 11.52
CA ASN A 67 26.20 21.56 11.63
C ASN A 67 24.84 20.85 11.81
N GLN A 68 23.97 21.37 12.68
CA GLN A 68 22.61 20.82 12.86
C GLN A 68 21.79 20.88 11.57
N ARG A 69 21.86 21.97 10.81
CA ARG A 69 21.20 22.08 9.51
C ARG A 69 21.72 21.06 8.51
N GLN A 70 23.05 20.84 8.47
CA GLN A 70 23.67 19.82 7.62
C GLN A 70 23.24 18.41 8.02
N GLN A 71 23.24 18.09 9.32
CA GLN A 71 22.79 16.79 9.84
C GLN A 71 21.32 16.52 9.52
N LEU A 72 20.45 17.52 9.70
CA LEU A 72 19.03 17.43 9.35
C LEU A 72 18.85 17.11 7.86
N GLN A 73 19.49 17.87 6.98
CA GLN A 73 19.40 17.66 5.53
C GLN A 73 19.96 16.29 5.09
N GLN A 74 21.06 15.84 5.69
CA GLN A 74 21.62 14.51 5.43
C GLN A 74 20.69 13.40 5.93
N GLY A 75 20.08 13.58 7.10
CA GLY A 75 19.08 12.65 7.66
C GLY A 75 17.88 12.47 6.74
N ILE A 76 17.28 13.57 6.28
CA ILE A 76 16.15 13.56 5.34
C ILE A 76 16.53 12.84 4.03
N ARG A 77 17.72 13.13 3.48
CA ARG A 77 18.22 12.44 2.28
C ARG A 77 18.42 10.94 2.50
N LYS A 78 18.88 10.54 3.69
CA LYS A 78 19.04 9.13 4.04
C LYS A 78 17.69 8.42 4.13
N LEU A 79 16.69 9.05 4.78
CA LEU A 79 15.33 8.52 4.85
C LEU A 79 14.74 8.31 3.45
N GLY A 80 14.88 9.30 2.55
CA GLY A 80 14.41 9.17 1.18
C GLY A 80 15.08 8.02 0.40
N LYS A 81 16.38 7.78 0.61
CA LYS A 81 17.08 6.63 0.01
C LYS A 81 16.61 5.30 0.57
N GLN A 82 16.49 5.19 1.89
CA GLN A 82 16.02 3.97 2.55
C GLN A 82 14.59 3.63 2.16
N ALA A 83 13.73 4.64 2.01
CA ALA A 83 12.39 4.49 1.50
C ALA A 83 12.36 3.93 0.08
N ALA A 84 13.17 4.50 -0.82
CA ALA A 84 13.29 4.04 -2.20
C ALA A 84 13.79 2.58 -2.29
N GLU A 85 14.73 2.20 -1.44
CA GLU A 85 15.20 0.81 -1.33
C GLU A 85 14.07 -0.11 -0.83
N LYS A 86 13.33 0.30 0.22
CA LYS A 86 12.21 -0.49 0.77
C LYS A 86 11.11 -0.73 -0.26
N LEU A 87 10.77 0.30 -1.06
CA LEU A 87 9.80 0.19 -2.16
C LEU A 87 10.19 -0.86 -3.22
N LEU A 88 11.48 -1.13 -3.41
CA LEU A 88 11.93 -2.17 -4.34
C LEU A 88 12.02 -3.55 -3.68
N VAL A 89 12.43 -3.62 -2.41
CA VAL A 89 12.52 -4.89 -1.68
C VAL A 89 11.14 -5.53 -1.50
N GLN A 90 10.10 -4.74 -1.22
CA GLN A 90 8.72 -5.25 -1.08
C GLN A 90 8.20 -5.95 -2.35
N LEU A 91 8.73 -5.60 -3.53
CA LEU A 91 8.38 -6.27 -4.79
C LEU A 91 8.98 -7.69 -4.86
N MET A 92 10.14 -7.88 -4.23
CA MET A 92 10.86 -9.15 -4.22
C MET A 92 10.37 -10.09 -3.11
N SER A 93 9.81 -9.54 -2.04
CA SER A 93 9.18 -10.31 -0.96
C SER A 93 7.85 -10.90 -1.44
N GLN A 94 7.83 -12.20 -1.74
CA GLN A 94 6.63 -12.95 -2.17
C GLN A 94 5.74 -13.39 -0.99
N GLU A 95 5.97 -12.86 0.21
CA GLU A 95 5.18 -13.17 1.39
C GLU A 95 3.96 -12.26 1.42
N ILE A 96 2.82 -12.78 0.96
CA ILE A 96 1.53 -12.20 1.34
C ILE A 96 1.24 -12.74 2.73
N GLU A 97 1.38 -11.91 3.76
CA GLU A 97 0.79 -12.21 5.06
C GLU A 97 -0.70 -12.43 4.83
N GLY A 98 -1.19 -13.64 5.11
CA GLY A 98 -2.61 -13.93 5.02
C GLY A 98 -3.33 -13.05 6.03
N ASP A 99 -4.26 -12.21 5.57
CA ASP A 99 -5.29 -11.65 6.45
C ASP A 99 -6.00 -12.82 7.12
N GLU A 100 -5.77 -13.00 8.42
CA GLU A 100 -6.74 -13.63 9.28
C GLU A 100 -7.95 -12.68 9.34
N GLU A 101 -8.89 -12.85 8.40
CA GLU A 101 -10.22 -12.28 8.56
C GLU A 101 -10.83 -12.87 9.83
N ASP A 102 -10.85 -12.03 10.86
CA ASP A 102 -11.65 -12.09 12.07
C ASP A 102 -13.14 -12.23 11.70
N GLU A 103 -13.59 -13.47 11.44
CA GLU A 103 -15.01 -13.82 11.58
C GLU A 103 -15.27 -14.22 13.04
N GLY A 104 -15.52 -13.19 13.84
CA GLY A 104 -16.15 -13.33 15.13
C GLY A 104 -17.56 -13.93 15.03
N ASP A 105 -17.78 -14.90 15.91
CA ASP A 105 -19.03 -15.30 16.54
C ASP A 105 -19.89 -16.38 15.86
N ALA A 106 -19.51 -17.65 16.12
CA ALA A 106 -20.47 -18.72 16.34
C ALA A 106 -20.03 -19.55 17.57
N GLU A 107 -20.62 -19.20 18.71
CA GLU A 107 -20.48 -19.92 19.97
C GLU A 107 -21.00 -21.38 19.90
N VAL A 108 -20.38 -22.19 20.77
CA VAL A 108 -20.72 -23.52 21.29
C VAL A 108 -20.34 -24.76 20.47
N GLY A 109 -19.31 -25.44 20.96
CA GLY A 109 -19.08 -26.87 20.74
C GLY A 109 -17.73 -27.32 21.27
N GLU A 110 -17.65 -27.65 22.56
CA GLU A 110 -16.48 -28.26 23.20
C GLU A 110 -16.04 -29.53 22.46
N GLU A 111 -14.76 -29.66 22.14
CA GLU A 111 -13.94 -30.85 22.36
C GLU A 111 -12.46 -30.54 22.08
N GLU A 112 -11.63 -30.80 23.10
CA GLU A 112 -10.18 -30.61 23.11
C GLU A 112 -9.47 -31.55 22.13
N GLU A 113 -8.78 -31.01 21.12
CA GLU A 113 -7.56 -31.63 20.59
C GLU A 113 -6.45 -30.59 20.46
N LEU A 114 -5.50 -30.68 21.38
CA LEU A 114 -4.22 -29.97 21.39
C LEU A 114 -3.37 -30.39 20.18
N THR A 115 -3.45 -29.64 19.09
CA THR A 115 -2.46 -29.71 18.01
C THR A 115 -1.68 -28.40 17.91
N SER A 116 -0.50 -28.41 18.54
CA SER A 116 0.72 -27.64 18.25
C SER A 116 0.57 -26.41 17.34
N ALA A 117 0.50 -25.22 17.96
CA ALA A 117 0.52 -23.89 17.32
C ALA A 117 1.90 -23.48 16.73
N ALA A 118 2.66 -24.41 16.15
CA ALA A 118 4.01 -24.17 15.66
C ALA A 118 4.28 -24.57 14.20
N GLU A 119 3.27 -24.99 13.42
CA GLU A 119 3.48 -25.45 12.03
C GLU A 119 2.44 -24.90 11.05
N VAL A 120 2.34 -23.58 10.85
CA VAL A 120 1.76 -23.04 9.61
C VAL A 120 2.45 -21.75 9.15
N ALA A 121 3.79 -21.72 9.15
CA ALA A 121 4.51 -20.82 8.25
C ALA A 121 4.57 -21.51 6.87
N GLN A 122 3.40 -21.70 6.22
CA GLN A 122 3.39 -22.13 4.83
C GLN A 122 3.84 -20.95 3.98
N VAL A 123 5.07 -21.05 3.45
CA VAL A 123 5.54 -20.23 2.35
C VAL A 123 4.62 -20.53 1.17
N TYR A 124 3.57 -19.73 1.00
CA TYR A 124 2.69 -19.80 -0.15
C TYR A 124 3.51 -19.39 -1.37
N VAL A 125 3.93 -20.36 -2.18
CA VAL A 125 4.41 -20.06 -3.53
C VAL A 125 3.21 -19.44 -4.25
N LEU A 126 3.30 -18.14 -4.56
CA LEU A 126 2.24 -17.41 -5.23
C LEU A 126 1.94 -18.10 -6.57
N ASP A 127 0.78 -18.74 -6.68
CA ASP A 127 0.28 -19.24 -7.96
C ASP A 127 -0.15 -18.04 -8.81
N ILE A 128 0.84 -17.44 -9.47
CA ILE A 128 0.66 -16.30 -10.38
C ILE A 128 -0.13 -16.66 -11.65
N SER A 129 -0.48 -17.93 -11.85
CA SER A 129 -1.41 -18.37 -12.91
C SER A 129 -2.87 -18.17 -12.51
N ASN A 130 -3.12 -17.84 -11.24
CA ASN A 130 -4.45 -17.56 -10.72
C ASN A 130 -4.69 -16.03 -10.67
N PRO A 131 -5.73 -15.53 -11.36
CA PRO A 131 -6.00 -14.09 -11.43
C PRO A 131 -6.39 -13.48 -10.08
N VAL A 132 -6.96 -14.27 -9.16
CA VAL A 132 -7.32 -13.81 -7.80
C VAL A 132 -6.06 -13.61 -6.96
N VAL A 133 -5.09 -14.52 -7.06
CA VAL A 133 -3.80 -14.40 -6.36
C VAL A 133 -3.04 -13.19 -6.87
N LEU A 134 -3.01 -12.97 -8.19
CA LEU A 134 -2.36 -11.80 -8.78
C LEU A 134 -3.01 -10.48 -8.35
N ALA A 135 -4.34 -10.44 -8.19
CA ALA A 135 -5.05 -9.28 -7.66
C ALA A 135 -4.70 -9.01 -6.19
N LYS A 136 -4.63 -10.05 -5.34
CA LYS A 136 -4.19 -9.92 -3.94
C LYS A 136 -2.76 -9.40 -3.84
N TRP A 137 -1.85 -9.94 -4.64
CA TRP A 137 -0.47 -9.44 -4.72
C TRP A 137 -0.43 -7.95 -5.13
N GLN A 138 -1.25 -7.55 -6.11
CA GLN A 138 -1.32 -6.16 -6.52
C GLN A 138 -1.81 -5.25 -5.39
N GLN A 139 -2.85 -5.66 -4.66
CA GLN A 139 -3.35 -4.91 -3.51
C GLN A 139 -2.27 -4.77 -2.43
N TYR A 140 -1.59 -5.86 -2.09
CA TYR A 140 -0.48 -5.88 -1.14
C TYR A 140 0.62 -4.87 -1.51
N ILE A 141 1.04 -4.82 -2.78
CA ILE A 141 2.07 -3.87 -3.23
C ILE A 141 1.61 -2.41 -3.11
N GLU A 142 0.33 -2.11 -3.39
CA GLU A 142 -0.19 -0.74 -3.22
C GLU A 142 -0.27 -0.35 -1.74
N GLU A 143 -0.72 -1.27 -0.88
CA GLU A 143 -0.78 -1.04 0.57
C GLU A 143 0.59 -0.83 1.18
N GLU A 144 1.58 -1.68 0.85
CA GLU A 144 2.95 -1.53 1.33
C GLU A 144 3.61 -0.25 0.82
N THR A 145 3.27 0.17 -0.40
CA THR A 145 3.70 1.48 -0.94
C THR A 145 3.16 2.62 -0.08
N GLN A 146 1.87 2.61 0.26
CA GLN A 146 1.26 3.62 1.13
C GLN A 146 1.83 3.58 2.55
N ARG A 147 1.95 2.39 3.16
CA ARG A 147 2.56 2.19 4.48
C ARG A 147 3.99 2.74 4.51
N THR A 148 4.77 2.53 3.45
CA THR A 148 6.13 3.08 3.33
C THR A 148 6.13 4.60 3.26
N LEU A 149 5.22 5.24 2.51
CA LEU A 149 5.09 6.70 2.48
C LEU A 149 4.69 7.29 3.84
N ARG A 150 3.73 6.68 4.53
CA ARG A 150 3.31 7.10 5.88
C ARG A 150 4.46 6.99 6.88
N LYS A 151 5.16 5.85 6.88
CA LYS A 151 6.32 5.62 7.74
C LYS A 151 7.41 6.68 7.53
N VAL A 152 7.75 6.97 6.29
CA VAL A 152 8.80 7.96 5.96
C VAL A 152 8.37 9.37 6.34
N SER A 153 7.08 9.70 6.18
CA SER A 153 6.51 10.97 6.65
C SER A 153 6.65 11.10 8.16
N HIS A 154 6.26 10.06 8.91
CA HIS A 154 6.40 10.01 10.36
C HIS A 154 7.87 10.12 10.80
N GLU A 155 8.78 9.31 10.24
CA GLU A 155 10.21 9.34 10.57
C GLU A 155 10.84 10.71 10.27
N THR A 156 10.39 11.38 9.20
CA THR A 156 10.82 12.74 8.87
C THR A 156 10.32 13.75 9.90
N ASN A 157 9.05 13.65 10.33
CA ASN A 157 8.50 14.50 11.38
C ASN A 157 9.24 14.30 12.71
N VAL A 158 9.51 13.05 13.10
CA VAL A 158 10.32 12.73 14.29
C VAL A 158 11.73 13.33 14.19
N LEU A 159 12.36 13.27 13.02
CA LEU A 159 13.67 13.86 12.79
C LEU A 159 13.63 15.40 12.89
N LEU A 160 12.58 16.03 12.38
CA LEU A 160 12.34 17.48 12.52
C LEU A 160 12.04 17.90 13.97
N GLN A 161 11.33 17.07 14.74
CA GLN A 161 11.12 17.28 16.18
C GLN A 161 12.42 17.16 16.97
N LYS A 162 13.24 16.14 16.71
CA LYS A 162 14.57 15.97 17.35
C LYS A 162 15.48 17.15 17.06
N ALA A 163 15.38 17.73 15.86
CA ALA A 163 16.07 18.95 15.49
C ALA A 163 15.43 20.23 16.06
N GLN A 164 14.34 20.13 16.83
CA GLN A 164 13.60 21.26 17.40
C GLN A 164 13.01 22.22 16.35
N VAL A 165 12.79 21.74 15.11
CA VAL A 165 12.07 22.49 14.08
C VAL A 165 10.56 22.39 14.32
N LEU A 166 10.08 21.16 14.55
CA LEU A 166 8.70 20.88 14.93
C LEU A 166 8.51 20.92 16.46
N PRO A 167 7.31 21.25 16.96
CA PRO A 167 6.99 21.18 18.38
C PRO A 167 7.05 19.73 18.89
N GLN A 168 7.51 19.55 20.14
CA GLN A 168 7.72 18.23 20.76
C GLN A 168 6.42 17.53 21.16
N LYS A 169 5.34 18.29 21.39
CA LYS A 169 4.01 17.75 21.70
C LYS A 169 3.18 17.79 20.43
N LEU A 170 3.11 16.66 19.71
CA LEU A 170 2.21 16.48 18.59
C LEU A 170 1.13 15.46 18.99
N PRO A 171 -0.16 15.76 18.79
CA PRO A 171 -1.22 14.77 18.99
C PRO A 171 -1.20 13.78 17.82
N GLU A 172 -0.39 12.72 17.96
CA GLU A 172 -0.23 11.67 16.95
C GLU A 172 -1.56 11.08 16.46
N PRO A 173 -2.56 10.79 17.33
CA PRO A 173 -3.83 10.23 16.87
C PRO A 173 -4.60 11.15 15.91
N ILE A 174 -4.54 12.47 16.15
CA ILE A 174 -5.22 13.46 15.30
C ILE A 174 -4.48 13.61 13.96
N LEU A 175 -3.14 13.56 14.00
CA LEU A 175 -2.32 13.62 12.79
C LEU A 175 -2.54 12.41 11.88
N GLU A 176 -2.62 11.21 12.45
CA GLU A 176 -2.90 9.99 11.68
C GLU A 176 -4.30 10.02 11.07
N ALA A 177 -5.32 10.40 11.84
CA ALA A 177 -6.68 10.53 11.34
C ALA A 177 -6.79 11.56 10.22
N ALA A 178 -6.14 12.72 10.37
CA ALA A 178 -6.14 13.76 9.34
C ALA A 178 -5.31 13.38 8.11
N ALA A 179 -4.20 12.65 8.28
CA ALA A 179 -3.43 12.10 7.17
C ALA A 179 -4.25 11.08 6.37
N ALA A 180 -4.92 10.15 7.06
CA ALA A 180 -5.81 9.17 6.44
C ALA A 180 -6.98 9.83 5.70
N ALA A 181 -7.61 10.83 6.31
CA ALA A 181 -8.68 11.61 5.67
C ALA A 181 -8.17 12.37 4.43
N SER A 182 -7.00 12.99 4.51
CA SER A 182 -6.39 13.67 3.36
C SER A 182 -6.03 12.71 2.22
N GLU A 183 -5.64 11.48 2.52
CA GLU A 183 -5.38 10.46 1.49
C GLU A 183 -6.69 9.97 0.86
N ALA A 184 -7.74 9.76 1.65
CA ALA A 184 -9.03 9.26 1.20
C ALA A 184 -9.79 10.26 0.31
N SER A 185 -9.73 11.57 0.62
CA SER A 185 -10.43 12.59 -0.15
C SER A 185 -9.87 12.75 -1.56
N GLY A 186 -8.58 12.44 -1.79
CA GLY A 186 -7.92 12.61 -3.10
C GLY A 186 -7.92 14.05 -3.64
N GLU A 187 -8.45 15.02 -2.87
CA GLU A 187 -8.53 16.41 -3.24
C GLU A 187 -7.15 17.06 -3.13
N MET A 188 -6.81 17.89 -4.12
CA MET A 188 -5.66 18.77 -4.04
C MET A 188 -5.92 19.78 -2.92
N MET A 189 -5.34 19.52 -1.75
CA MET A 189 -5.42 20.45 -0.63
C MET A 189 -4.72 21.76 -1.02
N PRO A 190 -5.30 22.93 -0.70
CA PRO A 190 -4.64 24.20 -0.92
C PRO A 190 -3.38 24.27 -0.05
N GLY A 191 -2.20 24.34 -0.69
CA GLY A 191 -0.92 24.45 0.00
C GLY A 191 0.25 23.85 -0.79
N PRO A 192 1.47 23.92 -0.25
CA PRO A 192 2.61 23.21 -0.82
C PRO A 192 2.36 21.69 -0.78
N PRO A 193 2.80 20.95 -1.80
CA PRO A 193 2.58 19.51 -1.87
C PRO A 193 3.28 18.80 -0.71
N ASN A 194 2.70 17.66 -0.31
CA ASN A 194 3.19 16.74 0.70
C ASN A 194 3.30 17.33 2.11
N LEU A 195 2.48 18.34 2.43
CA LEU A 195 2.35 18.92 3.76
C LEU A 195 0.92 18.82 4.26
N LEU A 196 0.77 18.58 5.56
CA LEU A 196 -0.50 18.60 6.26
C LEU A 196 -0.55 19.80 7.20
N ASN A 197 -1.55 20.66 7.04
CA ASN A 197 -1.80 21.82 7.90
C ASN A 197 -3.02 21.54 8.76
N LEU A 198 -2.84 21.50 10.08
CA LEU A 198 -3.90 21.34 11.07
C LEU A 198 -4.00 22.57 11.93
N VAL A 199 -5.22 22.93 12.33
CA VAL A 199 -5.48 23.93 13.37
C VAL A 199 -6.10 23.17 14.52
N ILE A 200 -5.44 23.20 15.68
CA ILE A 200 -5.87 22.47 16.87
C ILE A 200 -6.14 23.49 17.97
N GLU A 201 -7.31 23.39 18.59
CA GLU A 201 -7.60 24.09 19.84
C GLU A 201 -6.91 23.33 20.97
N ILE A 202 -5.94 23.98 21.62
CA ILE A 202 -5.30 23.44 22.81
C ILE A 202 -5.85 24.22 23.99
N GLU A 203 -6.54 23.53 24.89
CA GLU A 203 -6.91 24.09 26.20
C GLU A 203 -5.62 24.33 26.99
N ASN A 204 -5.32 25.60 27.27
CA ASN A 204 -4.21 25.95 28.15
C ASN A 204 -4.62 25.63 29.60
N GLU A 205 -3.93 24.68 30.25
CA GLU A 205 -4.17 24.31 31.66
C GLU A 205 -4.02 25.48 32.66
N GLN A 206 -3.52 26.64 32.21
CA GLN A 206 -3.24 27.81 33.07
C GLN A 206 -4.24 28.96 32.89
N ASP A 207 -5.02 28.99 31.81
CA ASP A 207 -6.01 30.04 31.52
C ASP A 207 -7.19 29.45 30.75
N GLU A 208 -8.30 29.15 31.46
CA GLU A 208 -9.54 28.58 30.88
C GLU A 208 -10.26 29.53 29.89
N GLU A 209 -9.85 30.81 29.82
CA GLU A 209 -10.52 31.84 29.01
C GLU A 209 -9.87 32.10 27.64
N GLU A 210 -8.67 31.58 27.35
CA GLU A 210 -8.00 31.73 26.03
C GLU A 210 -7.75 30.37 25.37
N SER A 211 -8.78 29.83 24.71
CA SER A 211 -8.65 28.72 23.75
C SER A 211 -7.79 29.18 22.56
N SER A 212 -6.46 29.02 22.64
CA SER A 212 -5.56 29.43 21.57
C SER A 212 -5.50 28.38 20.45
N LEU A 213 -5.97 28.75 19.26
CA LEU A 213 -5.85 27.95 18.04
C LEU A 213 -4.37 27.85 17.65
N THR A 214 -3.78 26.66 17.74
CA THR A 214 -2.40 26.41 17.30
C THR A 214 -2.41 25.77 15.93
N GLN A 215 -1.78 26.44 14.96
CA GLN A 215 -1.56 25.87 13.63
C GLN A 215 -0.31 24.99 13.63
N ILE A 216 -0.45 23.74 13.21
CA ILE A 216 0.63 22.76 13.08
C ILE A 216 0.73 22.34 11.62
N THR A 217 1.90 22.57 11.03
CA THR A 217 2.27 22.02 9.72
C THR A 217 3.21 20.83 9.90
N THR A 218 2.94 19.70 9.25
CA THR A 218 3.80 18.50 9.26
C THR A 218 4.04 17.96 7.85
N VAL A 219 5.06 17.13 7.68
CA VAL A 219 5.28 16.39 6.43
C VAL A 219 4.26 15.26 6.33
N ASN A 220 3.56 15.19 5.21
CA ASN A 220 2.65 14.10 4.87
C ASN A 220 2.78 13.78 3.37
N LEU A 221 3.62 12.80 3.03
CA LEU A 221 3.85 12.38 1.65
C LEU A 221 2.61 11.70 1.07
N ARG A 222 2.02 12.30 0.04
CA ARG A 222 0.80 11.80 -0.60
C ARG A 222 1.11 11.22 -1.96
N LEU A 223 0.74 9.95 -2.15
CA LEU A 223 1.04 9.22 -3.39
C LEU A 223 0.50 9.96 -4.64
N GLY A 224 -0.73 10.45 -4.57
CA GLY A 224 -1.36 11.17 -5.68
C GLY A 224 -0.61 12.44 -6.09
N GLU A 225 -0.03 13.17 -5.14
CA GLU A 225 0.74 14.39 -5.44
C GLU A 225 2.11 14.09 -6.01
N ILE A 226 2.77 13.03 -5.51
CA ILE A 226 4.06 12.57 -6.04
C ILE A 226 3.87 12.11 -7.50
N GLU A 227 2.80 11.36 -7.79
CA GLU A 227 2.48 10.91 -9.15
C GLU A 227 2.08 12.04 -10.10
N PHE A 228 1.32 13.01 -9.59
CA PHE A 228 0.90 14.16 -10.38
C PHE A 228 2.09 15.05 -10.75
N ALA A 229 3.06 15.19 -9.84
CA ALA A 229 4.24 16.00 -10.08
C ALA A 229 5.23 15.38 -11.09
N ASP A 230 5.13 14.08 -11.40
CA ASP A 230 6.04 13.38 -12.31
C ASP A 230 5.30 12.72 -13.49
N PRO A 231 5.51 13.19 -14.74
CA PRO A 231 4.85 12.61 -15.91
C PRO A 231 5.25 11.15 -16.16
N THR A 232 6.43 10.72 -15.72
CA THR A 232 6.89 9.33 -15.89
C THR A 232 6.10 8.37 -15.00
N LEU A 233 5.78 8.80 -13.77
CA LEU A 233 4.90 8.07 -12.85
C LEU A 233 3.48 8.01 -13.39
N SER A 234 2.97 9.13 -13.87
CA SER A 234 1.64 9.18 -14.50
C SER A 234 1.53 8.23 -15.70
N SER A 235 2.57 8.12 -16.53
CA SER A 235 2.61 7.16 -17.64
C SER A 235 2.67 5.71 -17.15
N SER A 236 3.53 5.43 -16.17
CA SER A 236 3.70 4.09 -15.60
C SER A 236 2.42 3.60 -14.93
N ARG A 237 1.72 4.48 -14.19
CA ARG A 237 0.42 4.19 -13.57
C ARG A 237 -0.65 3.87 -14.61
N LYS A 238 -0.66 4.57 -15.75
CA LYS A 238 -1.56 4.24 -16.88
C LYS A 238 -1.26 2.86 -17.45
N GLN A 239 0.01 2.51 -17.61
CA GLN A 239 0.42 1.18 -18.07
C GLN A 239 -0.05 0.08 -17.11
N ILE A 240 0.16 0.25 -15.80
CA ILE A 240 -0.33 -0.68 -14.78
C ILE A 240 -1.85 -0.87 -14.89
N ARG A 241 -2.63 0.23 -14.96
CA ARG A 241 -4.10 0.17 -15.11
C ARG A 241 -4.52 -0.55 -16.39
N HIS A 242 -3.80 -0.37 -17.49
CA HIS A 242 -4.06 -1.07 -18.76
C HIS A 242 -3.87 -2.59 -18.60
N ILE A 243 -2.77 -3.02 -17.98
CA ILE A 243 -2.48 -4.44 -17.72
C ILE A 243 -3.55 -5.04 -16.79
N LEU A 244 -3.93 -4.33 -15.72
CA LEU A 244 -5.00 -4.74 -14.81
C LEU A 244 -6.36 -4.87 -15.52
N GLY A 245 -6.63 -4.02 -16.51
CA GLY A 245 -7.80 -4.14 -17.38
C GLY A 245 -7.83 -5.48 -18.12
N LYS A 246 -6.69 -5.88 -18.72
CA LYS A 246 -6.54 -7.20 -19.37
C LYS A 246 -6.70 -8.35 -18.37
N LEU A 247 -6.09 -8.23 -17.19
CA LEU A 247 -6.18 -9.23 -16.12
C LEU A 247 -7.64 -9.47 -15.71
N ASN A 248 -8.40 -8.39 -15.51
CA ASN A 248 -9.81 -8.48 -15.14
C ASN A 248 -10.66 -9.17 -16.21
N GLN A 249 -10.33 -8.94 -17.50
CA GLN A 249 -11.01 -9.62 -18.60
C GLN A 249 -10.72 -11.12 -18.58
N LEU A 250 -9.44 -11.53 -18.56
CA LEU A 250 -9.07 -12.94 -18.50
C LEU A 250 -9.55 -13.62 -17.23
N GLY A 251 -9.55 -12.91 -16.09
CA GLY A 251 -10.03 -13.42 -14.82
C GLY A 251 -11.51 -13.82 -14.84
N ARG A 252 -12.36 -13.03 -15.51
CA ARG A 252 -13.78 -13.37 -15.70
C ARG A 252 -13.96 -14.60 -16.58
N GLU A 253 -13.19 -14.70 -17.66
CA GLU A 253 -13.21 -15.85 -18.56
C GLU A 253 -12.75 -17.13 -17.85
N TYR A 254 -11.67 -17.02 -17.06
CA TYR A 254 -11.14 -18.10 -16.22
C TYR A 254 -12.17 -18.59 -15.20
N GLN A 255 -12.80 -17.68 -14.43
CA GLN A 255 -13.82 -18.05 -13.46
C GLN A 255 -15.04 -18.72 -14.13
N LYS A 256 -15.45 -18.23 -15.30
CA LYS A 256 -16.55 -18.84 -16.06
C LYS A 256 -16.20 -20.28 -16.48
N LYS A 257 -14.99 -20.50 -17.00
CA LYS A 257 -14.52 -21.83 -17.41
C LYS A 257 -14.35 -22.77 -16.23
N GLN A 258 -13.86 -22.27 -15.10
CA GLN A 258 -13.76 -23.05 -13.86
C GLN A 258 -15.14 -23.52 -13.37
N ARG A 259 -16.16 -22.66 -13.49
CA ARG A 259 -17.55 -23.03 -13.17
C ARG A 259 -18.15 -24.02 -14.17
N GLU A 260 -17.88 -23.86 -15.46
CA GLU A 260 -18.29 -24.84 -16.49
C GLU A 260 -17.69 -26.23 -16.20
N ARG A 261 -16.42 -26.27 -15.81
CA ARG A 261 -15.74 -27.50 -15.41
C ARG A 261 -16.39 -28.14 -14.18
N SER A 262 -16.60 -27.36 -13.11
CA SER A 262 -17.18 -27.91 -11.86
C SER A 262 -18.59 -28.44 -12.06
N ILE A 263 -19.41 -27.78 -12.89
CA ILE A 263 -20.74 -28.28 -13.27
C ILE A 263 -20.59 -29.60 -14.02
N ALA A 264 -19.72 -29.67 -15.03
CA ALA A 264 -19.52 -30.89 -15.83
C ALA A 264 -18.99 -32.07 -15.00
N GLU A 265 -18.09 -31.82 -14.04
CA GLU A 265 -17.58 -32.82 -13.09
C GLU A 265 -18.68 -33.31 -12.14
N ALA A 266 -19.44 -32.40 -11.54
CA ALA A 266 -20.56 -32.75 -10.65
C ALA A 266 -21.62 -33.58 -11.40
N GLU A 267 -21.93 -33.18 -12.63
CA GLU A 267 -22.83 -33.89 -13.53
C GLU A 267 -22.33 -35.29 -13.90
N ALA A 268 -21.03 -35.47 -14.10
CA ALA A 268 -20.43 -36.77 -14.34
C ALA A 268 -20.46 -37.65 -13.07
N ALA A 269 -20.10 -37.08 -11.92
CA ALA A 269 -20.11 -37.75 -10.62
C ALA A 269 -21.53 -38.21 -10.22
N TRP A 270 -22.54 -37.36 -10.45
CA TRP A 270 -23.94 -37.72 -10.23
C TRP A 270 -24.35 -38.92 -11.08
N ARG A 271 -24.05 -38.90 -12.38
CA ARG A 271 -24.39 -40.02 -13.28
C ARG A 271 -23.64 -41.31 -12.95
N SER A 272 -22.42 -41.25 -12.41
CA SER A 272 -21.68 -42.44 -11.99
C SER A 272 -22.10 -43.01 -10.63
N SER A 273 -22.74 -42.20 -9.78
CA SER A 273 -23.21 -42.62 -8.46
C SER A 273 -24.69 -43.01 -8.46
N TRP A 274 -25.41 -42.78 -9.56
CA TRP A 274 -26.80 -43.17 -9.73
C TRP A 274 -26.91 -44.65 -10.14
N TYR A 275 -27.34 -45.50 -9.19
CA TYR A 275 -27.73 -46.89 -9.44
C TYR A 275 -29.26 -47.00 -9.38
N GLU A 276 -29.88 -47.69 -10.34
CA GLU A 276 -31.29 -48.09 -10.26
C GLU A 276 -31.36 -49.43 -9.49
N ASP A 277 -32.13 -49.46 -8.40
CA ASP A 277 -32.48 -50.69 -7.66
C ASP A 277 -33.51 -51.55 -8.42
#